data_AF-A0A819VEI3-F1
#
_entry.id   AF-A0A819VEI3-F1
#
_cell.length_a   1.000
_cell.length_b   1.000
_cell.length_c   1.000
_cell.angle_alpha   90.00
_cell.angle_beta   90.00
_cell.angle_gamma   90.00
#
_symmetry.space_group_name_H-M   'P 1'
#
loop_
_entity.id
_entity.type
_entity.pdbx_description
1 polymer ?
#
loop_
_entity_poly.entity_id
_entity_poly.type
_entity_poly.pdbx_seq_one_letter_code
_entity_poly.pdbx_strand_id
1 'polypeptide(L)'
;MVSATSYLASLMVFSVMVISVVSGKMGMTVAKISHQNDLAIDLVTCDTAKGCNPYSGDTDCNTKLPVLCKQTDKSPRPAYAMTCTDHAMPKEFYCGWTMGYIATTPKVAASSFSSIKDVDAYCEDALGPGWVTAEFHDSRYIPGMNGATYANAQWTQWGASHGNNYPSGGWSYYSYGNVRNDTRFWMDINDQPTTCWSR
;
A
#
# COMPACT_ATOMS: atom_id res chain seq x y z
N MET A 1 39.28 60.04 -49.21
CA MET A 1 38.87 58.62 -49.17
C MET A 1 38.94 58.15 -47.72
N VAL A 2 37.81 58.02 -47.02
CA VAL A 2 37.70 57.18 -45.82
C VAL A 2 36.29 56.59 -45.86
N SER A 3 36.19 55.28 -46.01
CA SER A 3 34.92 54.54 -46.01
C SER A 3 34.73 53.95 -44.61
N ALA A 4 33.61 54.26 -43.98
CA ALA A 4 33.22 53.69 -42.69
C ALA A 4 32.26 52.52 -42.92
N THR A 5 32.73 51.30 -42.68
CA THR A 5 31.91 50.08 -42.64
C THR A 5 31.28 49.91 -41.27
N SER A 6 29.96 50.01 -41.21
CA SER A 6 29.14 49.74 -40.03
C SER A 6 28.84 48.24 -39.93
N TYR A 7 29.25 47.59 -38.83
CA TYR A 7 28.83 46.22 -38.50
C TYR A 7 27.63 46.28 -37.53
N LEU A 8 26.47 45.83 -37.99
CA LEU A 8 25.30 45.58 -37.13
C LEU A 8 25.45 44.19 -36.49
N ALA A 9 25.76 44.15 -35.19
CA ALA A 9 25.71 42.93 -34.40
C ALA A 9 24.24 42.60 -34.07
N SER A 10 23.73 41.50 -34.62
CA SER A 10 22.40 40.98 -34.30
C SER A 10 22.45 40.22 -32.97
N LEU A 11 21.78 40.74 -31.94
CA LEU A 11 21.58 40.02 -30.68
C LEU A 11 20.57 38.88 -30.90
N MET A 12 21.04 37.63 -30.90
CA MET A 12 20.16 36.46 -30.75
C MET A 12 19.72 36.34 -29.28
N VAL A 13 18.45 36.61 -29.01
CA VAL A 13 17.82 36.35 -27.72
C VAL A 13 17.48 34.86 -27.64
N PHE A 14 18.28 34.08 -26.93
CA PHE A 14 17.94 32.70 -26.59
C PHE A 14 16.90 32.71 -25.46
N SER A 15 15.65 32.45 -25.80
CA SER A 15 14.58 32.25 -24.83
C SER A 15 14.78 30.88 -24.17
N VAL A 16 15.20 30.88 -22.90
CA VAL A 16 15.29 29.67 -22.09
C VAL A 16 13.87 29.27 -21.70
N MET A 17 13.31 28.25 -22.38
CA MET A 17 12.10 27.59 -21.91
C MET A 17 12.40 26.93 -20.57
N VAL A 18 11.91 27.52 -19.48
CA VAL A 18 11.86 26.86 -18.18
C VAL A 18 10.74 25.83 -18.26
N ILE A 19 11.10 24.57 -18.49
CA ILE A 19 10.16 23.45 -18.40
C ILE A 19 9.85 23.24 -16.92
N SER A 20 8.72 23.76 -16.45
CA SER A 20 8.18 23.41 -15.14
C SER A 20 7.75 21.95 -15.19
N VAL A 21 8.56 21.06 -14.63
CA VAL A 21 8.14 19.68 -14.37
C VAL A 21 7.06 19.75 -13.30
N VAL A 22 5.79 19.62 -13.69
CA VAL A 22 4.72 19.37 -12.73
C VAL A 22 5.05 18.03 -12.08
N SER A 23 5.45 18.05 -10.81
CA SER A 23 5.59 16.82 -10.03
C SER A 23 4.26 16.08 -10.13
N GLY A 24 4.28 14.87 -10.71
CA GLY A 24 3.11 14.01 -10.77
C GLY A 24 2.57 13.75 -9.35
N LYS A 25 1.27 13.48 -9.24
CA LYS A 25 0.68 12.99 -7.99
C LYS A 25 1.39 11.70 -7.61
N MET A 26 1.78 11.57 -6.35
CA MET A 26 2.45 10.38 -5.82
C MET A 26 1.46 9.57 -5.00
N GLY A 27 1.47 8.25 -5.18
CA GLY A 27 0.73 7.29 -4.39
C GLY A 27 1.64 6.47 -3.50
N MET A 28 1.13 6.00 -2.37
CA MET A 28 1.80 5.04 -1.51
C MET A 28 1.76 3.63 -2.13
N THR A 29 2.88 2.91 -2.03
CA THR A 29 2.93 1.49 -2.39
C THR A 29 3.58 0.65 -1.31
N VAL A 30 3.17 -0.61 -1.22
CA VAL A 30 3.72 -1.59 -0.27
C VAL A 30 4.39 -2.75 -0.99
N ALA A 31 5.13 -3.56 -0.24
CA ALA A 31 5.77 -4.77 -0.78
C ALA A 31 5.61 -5.95 0.18
N LYS A 32 5.63 -7.16 -0.38
CA LYS A 32 5.77 -8.40 0.38
C LYS A 32 7.20 -8.53 0.89
N ILE A 33 7.35 -8.80 2.18
CA ILE A 33 8.67 -8.98 2.81
C ILE A 33 8.95 -10.44 3.15
N SER A 34 7.92 -11.22 3.46
CA SER A 34 8.08 -12.64 3.74
C SER A 34 6.85 -13.44 3.33
N HIS A 35 7.06 -14.72 3.02
CA HIS A 35 6.03 -15.74 2.84
C HIS A 35 6.29 -16.89 3.81
N GLN A 36 5.25 -17.44 4.43
CA GLN A 36 5.33 -18.67 5.21
C GLN A 36 4.56 -19.76 4.45
N ASN A 37 5.28 -20.68 3.81
CA ASN A 37 4.72 -21.70 2.92
C ASN A 37 3.75 -22.65 3.64
N ASP A 38 4.04 -22.98 4.90
CA ASP A 38 3.28 -23.91 5.74
C ASP A 38 1.91 -23.36 6.14
N LEU A 39 1.81 -22.03 6.29
CA LEU A 39 0.58 -21.34 6.66
C LEU A 39 -0.09 -20.65 5.46
N ALA A 40 0.57 -20.60 4.31
CA ALA A 40 0.16 -19.83 3.13
C ALA A 40 -0.17 -18.36 3.46
N ILE A 41 0.67 -17.73 4.29
CA ILE A 41 0.53 -16.33 4.68
C ILE A 41 1.68 -15.47 4.18
N ASP A 42 1.35 -14.22 3.89
CA ASP A 42 2.28 -13.18 3.48
C ASP A 42 2.33 -12.06 4.52
N LEU A 43 3.52 -11.53 4.75
CA LEU A 43 3.72 -10.24 5.41
C LEU A 43 3.90 -9.18 4.34
N VAL A 44 2.95 -8.24 4.28
CA VAL A 44 3.05 -7.05 3.42
C VAL A 44 3.26 -5.83 4.31
N THR A 45 4.14 -4.92 3.88
CA THR A 45 4.50 -3.74 4.67
C THR A 45 4.74 -2.50 3.82
N CYS A 46 4.54 -1.35 4.45
CA CYS A 46 5.16 -0.09 4.08
C CYS A 46 6.51 0.09 4.80
N ASP A 47 7.59 -0.41 4.19
CA ASP A 47 8.95 -0.30 4.72
C ASP A 47 9.60 1.00 4.22
N THR A 48 9.75 1.98 5.11
CA THR A 48 10.32 3.30 4.80
C THR A 48 11.82 3.24 4.49
N ALA A 49 12.54 2.25 5.05
CA ALA A 49 13.93 2.02 4.68
C ALA A 49 14.07 1.46 3.25
N LYS A 50 12.99 0.88 2.70
CA LYS A 50 12.89 0.44 1.31
C LYS A 50 12.05 1.38 0.44
N GLY A 51 11.94 2.63 0.86
CA GLY A 51 11.34 3.70 0.05
C GLY A 51 9.82 3.75 0.06
N CYS A 52 9.11 3.02 0.92
CA CYS A 52 7.69 3.35 1.15
C CYS A 52 7.55 4.71 1.82
N ASN A 53 6.53 5.49 1.47
CA ASN A 53 6.22 6.73 2.18
C ASN A 53 4.70 6.92 2.32
N PRO A 54 4.12 6.65 3.50
CA PRO A 54 2.69 6.80 3.72
C PRO A 54 2.26 8.27 3.83
N TYR A 55 3.19 9.20 4.09
CA TYR A 55 2.90 10.61 4.36
C TYR A 55 2.98 11.50 3.13
N SER A 56 3.74 11.13 2.10
CA SER A 56 3.82 11.89 0.84
C SER A 56 3.59 11.05 -0.42
N GLY A 57 3.41 9.73 -0.29
CA GLY A 57 3.47 8.81 -1.41
C GLY A 57 4.91 8.56 -1.86
N ASP A 58 5.13 7.45 -2.54
CA ASP A 58 6.47 6.99 -2.95
C ASP A 58 6.58 6.64 -4.44
N THR A 59 5.46 6.52 -5.15
CA THR A 59 5.44 6.12 -6.55
C THR A 59 4.57 7.05 -7.39
N ASP A 60 5.04 7.46 -8.57
CA ASP A 60 4.26 8.26 -9.52
C ASP A 60 2.98 7.52 -9.92
N CYS A 61 1.82 8.16 -9.79
CA CYS A 61 0.52 7.55 -10.07
C CYS A 61 0.34 7.02 -11.50
N ASN A 62 1.16 7.45 -12.46
CA ASN A 62 1.16 6.92 -13.83
C ASN A 62 1.95 5.61 -13.97
N THR A 63 2.70 5.21 -12.95
CA THR A 63 3.44 3.94 -12.92
C THR A 63 2.46 2.77 -12.93
N LYS A 64 2.69 1.81 -13.81
CA LYS A 64 1.86 0.60 -13.89
C LYS A 64 2.32 -0.44 -12.88
N LEU A 65 1.61 -0.53 -11.76
CA LEU A 65 1.81 -1.53 -10.71
C LEU A 65 0.52 -2.32 -10.46
N PRO A 66 0.59 -3.57 -9.98
CA PRO A 66 -0.58 -4.25 -9.45
C PRO A 66 -1.21 -3.48 -8.27
N VAL A 67 -2.52 -3.59 -8.11
CA VAL A 67 -3.23 -3.18 -6.88
C VAL A 67 -3.22 -4.34 -5.90
N LEU A 68 -2.91 -4.08 -4.63
CA LEU A 68 -3.15 -5.04 -3.56
C LEU A 68 -4.63 -5.01 -3.20
N CYS A 69 -5.31 -6.13 -3.36
CA CYS A 69 -6.69 -6.30 -2.98
C CYS A 69 -6.80 -7.27 -1.82
N LYS A 70 -7.87 -7.15 -1.05
CA LYS A 70 -8.21 -8.05 0.04
C LYS A 70 -9.62 -8.60 -0.10
N GLN A 71 -9.86 -9.72 0.57
CA GLN A 71 -11.18 -10.24 0.84
C GLN A 71 -11.22 -10.68 2.32
N THR A 72 -12.10 -10.07 3.10
CA THR A 72 -12.25 -10.39 4.53
C THR A 72 -13.36 -11.41 4.70
N ASP A 73 -13.01 -12.61 5.16
CA ASP A 73 -13.93 -13.73 5.42
C ASP A 73 -14.07 -14.04 6.93
N LYS A 74 -13.40 -13.25 7.78
CA LYS A 74 -13.30 -13.44 9.23
C LYS A 74 -12.49 -14.68 9.64
N SER A 75 -11.64 -15.17 8.75
CA SER A 75 -10.75 -16.29 9.03
C SER A 75 -9.95 -16.08 10.32
N PRO A 76 -9.85 -17.11 11.18
CA PRO A 76 -9.09 -17.03 12.40
C PRO A 76 -7.60 -16.83 12.08
N ARG A 77 -6.93 -16.09 12.95
CA ARG A 77 -5.49 -15.84 12.86
C ARG A 77 -4.69 -17.15 13.01
N PRO A 78 -3.85 -17.55 12.05
CA PRO A 78 -2.91 -18.66 12.24
C PRO A 78 -1.88 -18.42 13.34
N ALA A 79 -1.29 -19.49 13.87
CA ALA A 79 -0.24 -19.43 14.87
C ALA A 79 1.14 -19.04 14.27
N TYR A 80 1.25 -17.83 13.74
CA TYR A 80 2.50 -17.32 13.15
C TYR A 80 3.31 -16.50 14.17
N ALA A 81 4.64 -16.67 14.16
CA ALA A 81 5.55 -15.80 14.88
C ALA A 81 5.54 -14.40 14.24
N MET A 82 5.27 -13.37 15.04
CA MET A 82 5.31 -11.99 14.59
C MET A 82 6.74 -11.49 14.55
N THR A 83 7.17 -10.98 13.39
CA THR A 83 8.55 -10.51 13.17
C THR A 83 8.72 -9.00 13.34
N CYS A 84 7.65 -8.25 13.63
CA CYS A 84 7.74 -6.81 13.84
C CYS A 84 8.24 -6.46 15.23
N THR A 85 8.76 -5.26 15.34
CA THR A 85 9.28 -4.68 16.59
C THR A 85 8.29 -3.70 17.20
N ASP A 86 8.38 -3.55 18.51
CA ASP A 86 7.69 -2.48 19.22
C ASP A 86 8.25 -1.13 18.80
N HIS A 87 7.39 -0.11 18.74
CA HIS A 87 7.79 1.28 18.50
C HIS A 87 6.98 2.20 19.42
N ALA A 88 6.22 3.16 18.85
CA ALA A 88 5.28 3.96 19.62
C ALA A 88 4.09 3.13 20.12
N MET A 89 3.77 2.05 19.40
CA MET A 89 2.74 1.07 19.77
C MET A 89 3.38 -0.32 19.99
N PRO A 90 2.68 -1.27 20.63
CA PRO A 90 3.10 -2.67 20.68
C PRO A 90 3.20 -3.28 19.27
N LYS A 91 4.11 -4.24 19.06
CA LYS A 91 4.36 -4.89 17.76
C LYS A 91 3.12 -5.45 17.08
N GLU A 92 2.10 -5.87 17.84
CA GLU A 92 0.82 -6.34 17.31
C GLU A 92 0.03 -5.28 16.56
N PHE A 93 0.24 -4.02 16.88
CA PHE A 93 -0.25 -2.91 16.08
C PHE A 93 0.40 -2.89 14.68
N TYR A 94 1.69 -3.22 14.58
CA TYR A 94 2.49 -3.08 13.36
C TYR A 94 2.48 -4.31 12.43
N CYS A 95 2.05 -5.48 12.90
CA CYS A 95 1.76 -6.64 12.04
C CYS A 95 0.71 -7.57 12.63
N GLY A 96 -0.50 -7.04 12.68
CA GLY A 96 -1.71 -7.79 12.94
C GLY A 96 -2.12 -8.70 11.78
N TRP A 97 -3.36 -9.16 11.87
CA TRP A 97 -3.97 -10.12 10.96
C TRP A 97 -5.14 -9.45 10.21
N THR A 98 -5.24 -9.66 8.90
CA THR A 98 -6.29 -9.06 8.05
C THR A 98 -7.65 -9.74 8.16
N MET A 99 -7.72 -10.89 8.83
CA MET A 99 -8.94 -11.71 8.89
C MET A 99 -9.44 -12.18 7.52
N GLY A 100 -8.51 -12.52 6.61
CA GLY A 100 -8.85 -13.05 5.30
C GLY A 100 -7.66 -13.18 4.35
N TYR A 101 -7.91 -12.87 3.08
CA TYR A 101 -7.00 -13.11 1.97
C TYR A 101 -6.54 -11.80 1.34
N ILE A 102 -5.34 -11.83 0.75
CA ILE A 102 -4.84 -10.82 -0.17
C ILE A 102 -4.46 -11.46 -1.51
N ALA A 103 -4.61 -10.67 -2.56
CA ALA A 103 -4.20 -11.01 -3.92
C ALA A 103 -3.86 -9.73 -4.68
N THR A 104 -3.30 -9.89 -5.87
CA THR A 104 -2.86 -8.76 -6.70
C THR A 104 -3.51 -8.81 -8.06
N THR A 105 -3.97 -7.67 -8.54
CA THR A 105 -4.50 -7.51 -9.90
C THR A 105 -3.39 -7.47 -10.96
N PRO A 106 -3.73 -7.47 -12.26
CA PRO A 106 -2.82 -7.03 -13.31
C PRO A 106 -2.30 -5.60 -13.07
N LYS A 107 -1.19 -5.24 -13.74
CA LYS A 107 -0.59 -3.91 -13.61
C LYS A 107 -1.48 -2.83 -14.20
N VAL A 108 -1.71 -1.76 -13.46
CA VAL A 108 -2.52 -0.60 -13.86
C VAL A 108 -1.85 0.71 -13.40
N ALA A 109 -2.02 1.78 -14.17
CA ALA A 109 -1.63 3.11 -13.74
C ALA A 109 -2.68 3.62 -12.75
N ALA A 110 -2.31 3.89 -11.50
CA ALA A 110 -3.29 4.29 -10.49
C ALA A 110 -3.99 5.62 -10.79
N SER A 111 -3.39 6.47 -11.65
CA SER A 111 -4.03 7.68 -12.19
C SER A 111 -5.23 7.41 -13.09
N SER A 112 -5.48 6.17 -13.51
CA SER A 112 -6.69 5.81 -14.27
C SER A 112 -7.94 5.70 -13.39
N PHE A 113 -7.79 5.65 -12.06
CA PHE A 113 -8.91 5.59 -11.13
C PHE A 113 -9.29 6.99 -10.67
N SER A 114 -10.59 7.30 -10.69
CA SER A 114 -11.08 8.59 -10.18
C SER A 114 -11.32 8.51 -8.68
N SER A 115 -11.85 7.38 -8.20
CA SER A 115 -12.25 7.16 -6.81
C SER A 115 -11.83 5.79 -6.28
N ILE A 116 -11.82 5.63 -4.96
CA ILE A 116 -11.62 4.33 -4.30
C ILE A 116 -12.62 3.27 -4.79
N LYS A 117 -13.86 3.68 -5.11
CA LYS A 117 -14.89 2.78 -5.65
C LYS A 117 -14.49 2.20 -7.02
N ASP A 118 -13.75 2.94 -7.84
CA ASP A 118 -13.25 2.44 -9.12
C ASP A 118 -12.15 1.39 -8.91
N VAL A 119 -11.33 1.58 -7.88
CA VAL A 119 -10.28 0.62 -7.51
C VAL A 119 -10.90 -0.66 -6.93
N ASP A 120 -11.92 -0.53 -6.07
CA ASP A 120 -12.67 -1.66 -5.55
C ASP A 120 -13.34 -2.45 -6.67
N ALA A 121 -13.98 -1.76 -7.63
CA ALA A 121 -14.55 -2.40 -8.81
C ALA A 121 -13.48 -3.13 -9.66
N TYR A 122 -12.27 -2.58 -9.75
CA TYR A 122 -11.15 -3.25 -10.43
C TYR A 122 -10.65 -4.49 -9.68
N CYS A 123 -10.61 -4.45 -8.35
CA CYS A 123 -10.33 -5.62 -7.53
C CYS A 123 -11.40 -6.72 -7.73
N GLU A 124 -12.67 -6.36 -7.70
CA GLU A 124 -13.79 -7.28 -7.90
C GLU A 124 -13.81 -7.88 -9.31
N ASP A 125 -13.56 -7.09 -10.35
CA ASP A 125 -13.47 -7.59 -11.74
C ASP A 125 -12.31 -8.60 -11.92
N ALA A 126 -11.16 -8.31 -11.32
CA ALA A 126 -9.96 -9.14 -11.47
C ALA A 126 -9.99 -10.43 -10.65
N LEU A 127 -10.66 -10.42 -9.48
CA LEU A 127 -10.53 -11.47 -8.46
C LEU A 127 -11.87 -12.10 -8.04
N GLY A 128 -12.99 -11.51 -8.47
CA GLY A 128 -14.34 -11.95 -8.18
C GLY A 128 -15.03 -11.18 -7.05
N PRO A 129 -16.29 -11.53 -6.73
CA PRO A 129 -17.11 -10.81 -5.76
C PRO A 129 -16.47 -10.68 -4.37
N GLY A 130 -16.62 -9.49 -3.77
CA GLY A 130 -16.18 -9.20 -2.41
C GLY A 130 -14.69 -8.88 -2.24
N TRP A 131 -13.91 -8.86 -3.33
CA TRP A 131 -12.57 -8.31 -3.33
C TRP A 131 -12.61 -6.79 -3.43
N VAL A 132 -11.90 -6.12 -2.52
CA VAL A 132 -11.78 -4.65 -2.46
C VAL A 132 -10.32 -4.25 -2.32
N THR A 133 -10.03 -2.97 -2.50
CA THR A 133 -8.68 -2.42 -2.31
C THR A 133 -8.22 -2.68 -0.88
N ALA A 134 -6.98 -3.14 -0.71
CA ALA A 134 -6.38 -3.27 0.60
C ALA A 134 -5.95 -1.91 1.14
N GLU A 135 -6.10 -1.72 2.45
CA GLU A 135 -5.92 -0.46 3.13
C GLU A 135 -4.84 -0.58 4.22
N PHE A 136 -4.09 0.50 4.43
CA PHE A 136 -2.93 0.57 5.32
C PHE A 136 -3.24 0.11 6.76
N HIS A 137 -4.44 0.38 7.26
CA HIS A 137 -4.92 0.02 8.59
C HIS A 137 -5.77 -1.24 8.64
N ASP A 138 -5.65 -2.14 7.65
CA ASP A 138 -6.39 -3.41 7.63
C ASP A 138 -5.88 -4.46 8.63
N SER A 139 -4.73 -4.22 9.23
CA SER A 139 -4.23 -4.98 10.38
C SER A 139 -5.26 -4.98 11.52
N ARG A 140 -5.63 -6.16 12.03
CA ARG A 140 -6.38 -6.32 13.29
C ARG A 140 -5.52 -7.00 14.33
N TYR A 141 -5.64 -6.58 15.58
CA TYR A 141 -4.81 -7.14 16.65
C TYR A 141 -5.53 -7.27 17.98
N ILE A 142 -4.96 -8.11 18.85
CA ILE A 142 -5.35 -8.24 20.25
C ILE A 142 -4.11 -7.94 21.10
N PRO A 143 -4.19 -7.03 22.09
CA PRO A 143 -3.06 -6.76 22.97
C PRO A 143 -2.48 -8.03 23.59
N GLY A 144 -1.16 -8.23 23.43
CA GLY A 144 -0.44 -9.41 23.90
C GLY A 144 -0.48 -10.62 22.95
N MET A 145 -1.04 -10.50 21.74
CA MET A 145 -0.99 -11.58 20.75
C MET A 145 0.45 -11.86 20.31
N ASN A 146 0.74 -13.13 20.06
CA ASN A 146 2.05 -13.60 19.61
C ASN A 146 1.92 -14.95 18.88
N GLY A 147 3.03 -15.63 18.60
CA GLY A 147 3.05 -16.93 17.92
C GLY A 147 2.06 -17.97 18.45
N ALA A 148 1.85 -18.02 19.77
CA ALA A 148 0.92 -18.95 20.40
C ALA A 148 -0.34 -18.28 20.95
N THR A 149 -0.22 -17.07 21.51
CA THR A 149 -1.33 -16.39 22.18
C THR A 149 -2.26 -15.73 21.17
N TYR A 150 -3.56 -15.94 21.33
CA TYR A 150 -4.63 -15.42 20.47
C TYR A 150 -4.51 -15.89 19.01
N ALA A 151 -4.13 -17.16 18.82
CA ALA A 151 -4.21 -17.84 17.54
C ALA A 151 -5.43 -18.78 17.47
N ASN A 152 -5.86 -19.12 16.27
CA ASN A 152 -6.89 -20.10 15.98
C ASN A 152 -8.18 -19.83 16.76
N ALA A 153 -8.67 -20.80 17.53
CA ALA A 153 -9.89 -20.68 18.32
C ALA A 153 -9.85 -19.50 19.33
N GLN A 154 -8.67 -19.16 19.87
CA GLN A 154 -8.55 -18.05 20.82
C GLN A 154 -8.85 -16.69 20.16
N TRP A 155 -8.48 -16.54 18.88
CA TRP A 155 -8.81 -15.36 18.10
C TRP A 155 -10.32 -15.17 18.00
N THR A 156 -11.02 -16.21 17.54
CA THR A 156 -12.48 -16.20 17.38
C THR A 156 -13.21 -16.01 18.71
N GLN A 157 -12.72 -16.64 19.79
CA GLN A 157 -13.31 -16.49 21.13
C GLN A 157 -13.17 -15.05 21.65
N TRP A 158 -12.01 -14.42 21.47
CA TRP A 158 -11.82 -13.02 21.84
C TRP A 158 -12.74 -12.11 21.02
N GLY A 159 -12.84 -12.33 19.71
CA GLY A 159 -13.77 -11.60 18.86
C GLY A 159 -15.21 -11.70 19.35
N ALA A 160 -15.68 -12.91 19.64
CA ALA A 160 -17.02 -13.15 20.14
C ALA A 160 -17.30 -12.40 21.46
N SER A 161 -16.33 -12.32 22.38
CA SER A 161 -16.49 -11.58 23.64
C SER A 161 -16.40 -10.05 23.47
N HIS A 162 -15.95 -9.56 22.31
CA HIS A 162 -15.80 -8.13 22.01
C HIS A 162 -16.69 -7.68 20.83
N GLY A 163 -17.77 -8.41 20.53
CA GLY A 163 -18.69 -8.04 19.44
C GLY A 163 -18.06 -8.04 18.04
N ASN A 164 -17.00 -8.83 17.85
CA ASN A 164 -16.13 -8.85 16.67
C ASN A 164 -15.46 -7.51 16.37
N ASN A 165 -15.30 -6.65 17.37
CA ASN A 165 -14.60 -5.37 17.24
C ASN A 165 -13.14 -5.51 17.68
N TYR A 166 -12.25 -5.67 16.71
CA TYR A 166 -10.80 -5.74 16.94
C TYR A 166 -10.17 -4.36 16.72
N PRO A 167 -9.28 -3.91 17.60
CA PRO A 167 -8.41 -2.76 17.33
C PRO A 167 -7.72 -2.87 15.96
N SER A 168 -7.66 -1.75 15.25
CA SER A 168 -6.94 -1.65 13.97
C SER A 168 -5.52 -1.15 14.17
N GLY A 169 -4.58 -1.79 13.47
CA GLY A 169 -3.17 -1.45 13.42
C GLY A 169 -2.80 -0.69 12.15
N GLY A 170 -1.52 -0.74 11.75
CA GLY A 170 -1.08 -0.20 10.47
C GLY A 170 0.34 -0.62 10.13
N TRP A 171 0.91 -0.03 9.08
CA TRP A 171 2.26 -0.27 8.56
C TRP A 171 2.49 -1.63 7.91
N SER A 172 2.10 -2.71 8.57
CA SER A 172 2.19 -4.06 8.03
C SER A 172 1.04 -4.92 8.51
N TYR A 173 0.80 -6.02 7.81
CA TYR A 173 -0.07 -7.08 8.29
C TYR A 173 0.27 -8.42 7.65
N TYR A 174 -0.10 -9.47 8.37
CA TYR A 174 -0.19 -10.82 7.85
C TYR A 174 -1.57 -11.07 7.28
N SER A 175 -1.61 -11.81 6.17
CA SER A 175 -2.84 -12.25 5.52
C SER A 175 -2.59 -13.58 4.82
N TYR A 176 -3.64 -14.38 4.61
CA TYR A 176 -3.52 -15.48 3.64
C TYR A 176 -3.21 -14.91 2.26
N GLY A 177 -2.30 -15.54 1.54
CA GLY A 177 -1.90 -15.05 0.24
C GLY A 177 -0.63 -15.72 -0.28
N ASN A 178 -0.39 -15.50 -1.56
CA ASN A 178 0.89 -15.78 -2.21
C ASN A 178 1.13 -14.70 -3.28
N VAL A 179 1.14 -13.44 -2.84
CA VAL A 179 1.40 -12.31 -3.73
C VAL A 179 2.85 -12.32 -4.19
N ARG A 180 3.10 -11.62 -5.29
CA ARG A 180 4.42 -11.52 -5.88
C ARG A 180 5.42 -10.88 -4.91
N ASN A 181 6.72 -11.11 -5.12
CA ASN A 181 7.79 -10.51 -4.32
C ASN A 181 8.79 -9.71 -5.19
N ASP A 182 8.51 -9.56 -6.49
CA ASP A 182 9.35 -8.87 -7.47
C ASP A 182 8.83 -7.47 -7.82
N THR A 183 7.77 -7.01 -7.16
CA THR A 183 7.12 -5.73 -7.42
C THR A 183 6.52 -5.15 -6.14
N ARG A 184 6.23 -3.85 -6.19
CA ARG A 184 5.39 -3.17 -5.21
C ARG A 184 3.94 -3.16 -5.67
N PHE A 185 3.04 -2.86 -4.75
CA PHE A 185 1.59 -2.84 -4.94
C PHE A 185 1.01 -1.50 -4.55
N TRP A 186 0.07 -0.98 -5.34
CA TRP A 186 -0.78 0.12 -4.90
C TRP A 186 -1.60 -0.32 -3.69
N MET A 187 -1.66 0.54 -2.68
CA MET A 187 -2.44 0.34 -1.47
C MET A 187 -3.14 1.66 -1.12
N ASP A 188 -4.31 1.53 -0.50
CA ASP A 188 -5.10 2.66 -0.02
C ASP A 188 -4.68 3.08 1.40
N ILE A 189 -4.89 4.35 1.74
CA ILE A 189 -4.65 4.90 3.09
C ILE A 189 -5.65 6.03 3.34
N ASN A 190 -6.42 5.94 4.43
CA ASN A 190 -7.58 6.84 4.66
C ASN A 190 -7.27 8.11 5.42
N ASP A 191 -6.19 8.10 6.18
CA ASP A 191 -5.81 9.17 7.07
C ASP A 191 -4.65 10.01 6.51
N GLN A 192 -4.22 9.73 5.26
CA GLN A 192 -3.19 10.47 4.55
C GLN A 192 -3.64 10.84 3.11
N PRO A 193 -3.24 12.02 2.59
CA PRO A 193 -3.58 12.46 1.23
C PRO A 193 -2.67 11.83 0.16
N THR A 194 -2.31 10.56 0.31
CA THR A 194 -1.21 9.89 -0.42
C THR A 194 -1.66 8.74 -1.29
N THR A 195 -2.93 8.75 -1.70
CA THR A 195 -3.49 7.80 -2.65
C THR A 195 -3.70 8.47 -4.00
N CYS A 196 -3.61 7.70 -5.08
CA CYS A 196 -3.73 8.24 -6.44
C CYS A 196 -5.16 8.60 -6.85
N TRP A 197 -6.15 8.02 -6.19
CA TRP A 197 -7.59 8.23 -6.38
C TRP A 197 -8.16 9.21 -5.35
N SER A 198 -9.44 9.59 -5.48
CA SER A 198 -10.20 10.27 -4.43
C SER A 198 -10.80 9.27 -3.44
N ARG A 199 -11.04 9.73 -2.22
CA ARG A 199 -11.87 9.03 -1.24
C ARG A 199 -13.23 9.68 -1.10
#